data_AF-A0A7X1ZGL2-F1
#
_entry.id   AF-A0A7X1ZGL2-F1
#
_cell.length_a   1.000
_cell.length_b   1.000
_cell.length_c   1.000
_cell.angle_alpha   90.00
_cell.angle_beta   90.00
_cell.angle_gamma   90.00
#
_symmetry.space_group_name_H-M   'P 1'
#
loop_
_entity.id
_entity.type
_entity.pdbx_description
1 polymer ?
#
loop_
_entity_poly.entity_id
_entity_poly.type
_entity_poly.pdbx_seq_one_letter_code
_entity_poly.pdbx_strand_id
1 'polypeptide(L)'
;MSASLPDLVRAPKTLPFAPEWTPHEDQLRFTSSLDDADGVTIEGLWLRGQCPTRYPDERVVYQLEYLFPGFRRGPVSRIEWHPQSPHNNKGLGPPHLRHIEKSGSQVHPFDLNWTLGVKRMVSENLPIGLPIEPEPRDFRAFTSVMGTAFGVRGVDLIPAPPWQPRIL
;
A
#
# COMPACT_ATOMS: atom_id res chain seq x y z
N MET A 1 -2.53 -8.11 26.65
CA MET A 1 -3.25 -6.93 26.12
C MET A 1 -3.14 -7.00 24.61
N SER A 2 -4.23 -6.89 23.85
CA SER A 2 -4.12 -6.79 22.39
C SER A 2 -3.46 -5.45 22.03
N ALA A 3 -2.47 -5.48 21.13
CA ALA A 3 -1.84 -4.25 20.64
C ALA A 3 -2.91 -3.34 20.00
N SER A 4 -2.76 -2.02 20.14
CA SER A 4 -3.64 -1.09 19.44
C SER A 4 -3.34 -1.12 17.93
N LEU A 5 -4.32 -0.78 17.09
CA LEU A 5 -4.10 -0.73 15.64
C LEU A 5 -2.91 0.17 15.24
N PRO A 6 -2.74 1.40 15.82
CA PRO A 6 -1.55 2.19 15.55
C PRO A 6 -0.23 1.50 15.92
N ASP A 7 -0.19 0.77 17.03
CA ASP A 7 1.03 0.03 17.43
C ASP A 7 1.31 -1.08 16.42
N LEU A 8 0.28 -1.80 15.99
CA LEU A 8 0.38 -2.87 14.99
C LEU A 8 0.89 -2.35 13.64
N VAL A 9 0.34 -1.23 13.16
CA VAL A 9 0.71 -0.65 11.85
C VAL A 9 2.10 -0.03 11.89
N ARG A 10 2.56 0.51 13.02
CA ARG A 10 3.89 1.13 13.16
C ARG A 10 4.98 0.15 13.53
N ALA A 11 4.64 -1.00 14.11
CA ALA A 11 5.61 -2.02 14.47
C ALA A 11 6.43 -2.45 13.24
N PRO A 12 7.74 -2.74 13.40
CA PRO A 12 8.52 -3.42 12.37
C PRO A 12 7.88 -4.76 12.02
N LYS A 13 7.88 -5.10 10.73
CA LYS A 13 7.27 -6.31 10.20
C LYS A 13 8.20 -6.95 9.20
N THR A 14 8.03 -8.24 8.98
CA THR A 14 8.79 -9.00 8.00
C THR A 14 7.84 -9.72 7.06
N LEU A 15 8.18 -9.75 5.78
CA LEU A 15 7.54 -10.62 4.80
C LEU A 15 8.21 -12.00 4.89
N PRO A 16 7.52 -13.04 5.40
CA PRO A 16 8.17 -14.32 5.72
C PRO A 16 8.53 -15.18 4.50
N PHE A 17 7.84 -14.99 3.38
CA PHE A 17 8.04 -15.75 2.15
C PHE A 17 7.76 -14.88 0.93
N ALA A 18 8.35 -15.25 -0.20
CA ALA A 18 8.08 -14.62 -1.49
C ALA A 18 6.60 -14.84 -1.86
N PRO A 19 5.79 -13.78 -2.04
CA PRO A 19 4.41 -13.92 -2.46
C PRO A 19 4.33 -14.28 -3.94
N GLU A 20 3.28 -15.00 -4.31
CA GLU A 20 2.98 -15.34 -5.69
C GLU A 20 1.95 -14.36 -6.28
N TRP A 21 2.29 -13.74 -7.41
CA TRP A 21 1.33 -12.99 -8.21
C TRP A 21 0.37 -13.95 -8.91
N THR A 22 -0.90 -13.86 -8.56
CA THR A 22 -1.97 -14.67 -9.14
C THR A 22 -2.84 -13.83 -10.07
N PRO A 23 -3.23 -14.34 -11.24
CA PRO A 23 -4.18 -13.65 -12.10
C PRO A 23 -5.56 -13.51 -11.43
N HIS A 24 -6.14 -12.33 -11.55
CA HIS A 24 -7.52 -12.04 -11.15
C HIS A 24 -8.12 -11.07 -12.17
N GLU A 25 -8.93 -11.59 -13.09
CA GLU A 25 -9.51 -10.84 -14.21
C GLU A 25 -8.41 -10.19 -15.08
N ASP A 26 -8.38 -8.86 -15.18
CA ASP A 26 -7.38 -8.08 -15.93
C ASP A 26 -6.20 -7.60 -15.07
N GLN A 27 -6.06 -8.16 -13.86
CA GLN A 27 -5.06 -7.79 -12.86
C GLN A 27 -4.23 -8.98 -12.39
N LEU A 28 -3.07 -8.66 -11.83
CA LEU A 28 -2.25 -9.55 -11.02
C LEU A 28 -2.39 -9.11 -9.56
N ARG A 29 -2.56 -10.06 -8.65
CA ARG A 29 -2.73 -9.78 -7.22
C ARG A 29 -1.97 -10.78 -6.37
N PHE A 30 -1.53 -10.35 -5.21
CA PHE A 30 -1.15 -11.24 -4.12
C PHE A 30 -1.68 -10.72 -2.78
N THR A 31 -1.75 -11.60 -1.80
CA THR A 31 -1.91 -11.26 -0.39
C THR A 31 -0.90 -12.08 0.40
N SER A 32 -0.18 -11.44 1.30
CA SER A 32 0.73 -12.12 2.22
C SER A 32 0.44 -11.74 3.65
N SER A 33 0.58 -12.71 4.57
CA SER A 33 0.71 -12.42 5.99
C SER A 33 2.04 -11.72 6.26
N LEU A 34 2.12 -11.05 7.41
CA LEU A 34 3.32 -10.40 7.89
C LEU A 34 3.66 -10.96 9.27
N ASP A 35 4.95 -11.12 9.54
CA ASP A 35 5.44 -11.53 10.83
C ASP A 35 5.99 -10.33 11.60
N ASP A 36 5.98 -10.40 12.93
CA ASP A 36 6.65 -9.44 13.79
C ASP A 36 8.18 -9.68 13.83
N ALA A 37 8.87 -9.02 14.76
CA ALA A 37 10.31 -9.14 14.91
C ALA A 37 10.76 -10.52 15.42
N ASP A 38 9.87 -11.27 16.07
CA ASP A 38 10.13 -12.60 16.64
C ASP A 38 9.72 -13.73 15.68
N GLY A 39 9.26 -13.40 14.47
CA GLY A 39 8.82 -14.37 13.47
C GLY A 39 7.42 -14.92 13.74
N VAL A 40 6.59 -14.20 14.52
CA VAL A 40 5.21 -14.58 14.78
C VAL A 40 4.29 -13.84 13.81
N THR A 41 3.42 -14.57 13.14
CA THR A 41 2.44 -13.97 12.23
C THR A 41 1.50 -13.02 12.95
N ILE A 42 1.41 -11.80 12.44
CA ILE A 42 0.56 -10.73 12.94
C ILE A 42 -0.88 -10.99 12.49
N GLU A 43 -1.74 -11.37 13.43
CA GLU A 43 -3.16 -11.58 13.14
C GLU A 43 -3.85 -10.28 12.70
N GLY A 44 -4.69 -10.38 11.68
CA GLY A 44 -5.53 -9.26 11.24
C GLY A 44 -4.81 -8.25 10.35
N LEU A 45 -3.52 -8.44 10.02
CA LEU A 45 -2.74 -7.54 9.17
C LEU A 45 -2.14 -8.28 7.96
N TRP A 46 -2.29 -7.70 6.78
CA TRP A 46 -1.78 -8.28 5.54
C TRP A 46 -1.13 -7.23 4.65
N LEU A 47 -0.15 -7.68 3.85
CA LEU A 47 0.33 -6.95 2.68
C LEU A 47 -0.40 -7.45 1.44
N ARG A 48 -0.96 -6.53 0.65
CA ARG A 48 -1.55 -6.82 -0.65
C ARG A 48 -0.79 -6.09 -1.73
N GLY A 49 -0.45 -6.79 -2.80
CA GLY A 49 0.01 -6.21 -4.06
C GLY A 49 -1.05 -6.34 -5.15
N GLN A 50 -1.16 -5.35 -6.01
CA GLN A 50 -2.04 -5.36 -7.17
C GLN A 50 -1.44 -4.53 -8.31
N CYS A 51 -1.55 -5.03 -9.54
CA CYS A 51 -1.28 -4.23 -10.73
C CYS A 51 -2.11 -4.76 -11.92
N PRO A 52 -2.31 -3.98 -12.98
CA PRO A 52 -2.86 -4.49 -14.23
C PRO A 52 -1.92 -5.53 -14.85
N THR A 53 -2.49 -6.53 -15.53
CA THR A 53 -1.69 -7.56 -16.22
C THR A 53 -0.95 -7.01 -17.44
N ARG A 54 -1.50 -5.95 -18.07
CA ARG A 54 -1.07 -5.47 -19.40
C ARG A 54 -0.18 -4.22 -19.40
N TYR A 55 0.01 -3.58 -18.26
CA TYR A 55 0.77 -2.33 -18.13
C TYR A 55 1.97 -2.58 -17.21
N PRO A 56 3.10 -3.09 -17.75
CA PRO A 56 4.33 -3.21 -16.99
C PRO A 56 4.75 -1.86 -16.43
N ASP A 57 5.31 -1.88 -15.23
CA ASP A 57 5.88 -0.70 -14.58
C ASP A 57 4.92 0.49 -14.40
N GLU A 58 3.61 0.22 -14.41
CA GLU A 58 2.57 1.23 -14.21
C GLU A 58 1.45 0.72 -13.31
N ARG A 59 0.81 1.63 -12.57
CA ARG A 59 -0.39 1.38 -11.77
C ARG A 59 -0.21 0.23 -10.77
N VAL A 60 1.00 0.08 -10.24
CA VAL A 60 1.28 -0.88 -9.17
C VAL A 60 0.85 -0.27 -7.86
N VAL A 61 0.09 -1.04 -7.08
CA VAL A 61 -0.44 -0.62 -5.79
C VAL A 61 -0.03 -1.64 -4.74
N TYR A 62 0.53 -1.16 -3.65
CA TYR A 62 0.65 -1.94 -2.42
C TYR A 62 -0.23 -1.38 -1.32
N GLN A 63 -0.84 -2.25 -0.53
CA GLN A 63 -1.69 -1.88 0.60
C GLN A 63 -1.31 -2.69 1.82
N LEU A 64 -1.17 -2.01 2.96
CA LEU A 64 -1.37 -2.67 4.25
C LEU A 64 -2.87 -2.70 4.50
N GLU A 65 -3.42 -3.89 4.73
CA GLU A 65 -4.84 -4.10 5.00
C GLU A 65 -5.04 -4.66 6.40
N TYR A 66 -6.07 -4.18 7.10
CA TYR A 66 -6.43 -4.62 8.45
C TYR A 66 -7.87 -5.15 8.50
N LEU A 67 -8.11 -6.15 9.35
CA LEU A 67 -9.47 -6.63 9.66
C LEU A 67 -10.08 -5.80 10.80
N PHE A 68 -10.91 -4.83 10.42
CA PHE A 68 -11.64 -4.01 11.39
C PHE A 68 -12.78 -4.79 12.06
N PRO A 69 -12.95 -4.72 13.39
CA PRO A 69 -14.09 -5.33 14.07
C PRO A 69 -15.43 -4.84 13.49
N GLY A 70 -16.31 -5.77 13.11
CA GLY A 70 -17.62 -5.45 12.51
C GLY A 70 -17.57 -4.93 11.07
N PHE A 71 -16.40 -4.89 10.44
CA PHE A 71 -16.19 -4.45 9.06
C PHE A 71 -15.43 -5.52 8.26
N ARG A 72 -15.37 -5.33 6.94
CA ARG A 72 -14.52 -6.15 6.07
C ARG A 72 -13.07 -5.68 6.16
N ARG A 73 -12.14 -6.59 5.82
CA ARG A 73 -10.74 -6.26 5.56
C ARG A 73 -10.64 -5.07 4.61
N GLY A 74 -9.80 -4.09 4.95
CA GLY A 74 -9.64 -2.88 4.16
C GLY A 74 -8.30 -2.18 4.40
N PRO A 75 -7.93 -1.23 3.52
CA PRO A 75 -6.61 -0.62 3.56
C PRO A 75 -6.47 0.36 4.72
N VAL A 76 -5.32 0.32 5.39
CA VAL A 76 -4.91 1.27 6.44
C VAL A 76 -3.75 2.15 6.00
N SER A 77 -2.97 1.69 5.03
CA SER A 77 -2.01 2.50 4.28
C SER A 77 -1.90 1.97 2.86
N ARG A 78 -1.62 2.85 1.90
CA ARG A 78 -1.51 2.50 0.49
C ARG A 78 -0.35 3.25 -0.13
N ILE A 79 0.29 2.66 -1.12
CA ILE A 79 1.27 3.33 -1.97
C ILE A 79 0.96 2.95 -3.42
N GLU A 80 1.03 3.92 -4.31
CA GLU A 80 0.63 3.80 -5.71
C GLU A 80 1.77 4.31 -6.62
N TRP A 81 2.13 3.51 -7.61
CA TRP A 81 3.12 3.82 -8.63
C TRP A 81 2.42 4.19 -9.93
N HIS A 82 2.69 5.39 -10.45
CA HIS A 82 2.10 5.90 -11.71
C HIS A 82 0.57 5.70 -11.78
N PRO A 83 -0.22 6.37 -10.91
CA PRO A 83 -1.67 6.25 -10.94
C PRO A 83 -2.24 6.73 -12.28
N GLN A 84 -3.35 6.14 -12.70
CA GLN A 84 -3.96 6.42 -14.00
C GLN A 84 -4.35 7.90 -14.19
N SER A 85 -4.74 8.57 -13.12
CA SER A 85 -5.20 9.96 -13.16
C SER A 85 -4.64 10.75 -11.98
N PRO A 86 -4.22 12.01 -12.20
CA PRO A 86 -3.92 12.93 -11.11
C PRO A 86 -5.13 13.11 -10.17
N HIS A 87 -4.86 13.34 -8.90
CA HIS A 87 -5.90 13.64 -7.91
C HIS A 87 -5.33 14.42 -6.72
N ASN A 88 -6.20 14.83 -5.81
CA ASN A 88 -5.83 15.65 -4.65
C ASN A 88 -6.47 15.12 -3.36
N ASN A 89 -6.14 15.75 -2.22
CA ASN A 89 -6.66 15.37 -0.92
C ASN A 89 -8.10 15.85 -0.65
N LYS A 90 -8.82 16.39 -1.65
CA LYS A 90 -10.22 16.87 -1.55
C LYS A 90 -10.50 17.81 -0.36
N GLY A 91 -9.53 18.64 0.01
CA GLY A 91 -9.63 19.56 1.16
C GLY A 91 -9.40 18.92 2.54
N LEU A 92 -9.02 17.64 2.59
CA LEU A 92 -8.73 16.92 3.83
C LEU A 92 -7.24 16.97 4.19
N GLY A 93 -6.94 16.76 5.48
CA GLY A 93 -5.58 16.74 6.01
C GLY A 93 -5.02 18.12 6.39
N PRO A 94 -3.69 18.23 6.58
CA PRO A 94 -2.99 19.48 6.88
C PRO A 94 -3.23 20.57 5.81
N PRO A 95 -3.36 21.86 6.17
CA PRO A 95 -3.68 22.94 5.23
C PRO A 95 -2.78 22.99 3.99
N HIS A 96 -1.47 22.79 4.17
CA HIS A 96 -0.49 22.82 3.09
C HIS A 96 -0.56 21.62 2.13
N LEU A 97 -1.43 20.64 2.37
CA LEU A 97 -1.64 19.47 1.50
C LEU A 97 -3.02 19.46 0.83
N ARG A 98 -3.88 20.43 1.17
CA ARG A 98 -5.26 20.49 0.69
C ARG A 98 -5.31 21.03 -0.72
N HIS A 99 -6.14 20.41 -1.57
CA HIS A 99 -6.41 20.84 -2.95
C HIS A 99 -5.18 20.92 -3.88
N ILE A 100 -4.00 20.47 -3.42
CA ILE A 100 -2.82 20.32 -4.25
C ILE A 100 -3.00 19.06 -5.10
N GLU A 101 -3.01 19.27 -6.42
CA GLU A 101 -2.98 18.20 -7.39
C GLU A 101 -1.67 17.43 -7.26
N LYS A 102 -1.78 16.10 -7.28
CA LYS A 102 -0.65 15.18 -7.24
C LYS A 102 -0.61 14.45 -8.57
N SER A 103 0.51 14.60 -9.25
CA SER A 103 0.90 13.81 -10.41
C SER A 103 2.03 12.88 -9.99
N GLY A 104 2.14 11.73 -10.64
CA GLY A 104 3.15 10.73 -10.30
C GLY A 104 2.78 9.90 -9.06
N SER A 105 3.79 9.30 -8.46
CA SER A 105 3.60 8.26 -7.46
C SER A 105 3.43 8.83 -6.07
N GLN A 106 2.70 8.10 -5.24
CA GLN A 106 2.25 8.64 -3.98
C GLN A 106 2.08 7.57 -2.91
N VAL A 107 2.22 8.02 -1.67
CA VAL A 107 1.94 7.25 -0.46
C VAL A 107 0.74 7.88 0.24
N HIS A 108 -0.19 7.03 0.68
CA HIS A 108 -1.26 7.35 1.60
C HIS A 108 -0.87 6.85 3.00
N PRO A 109 -0.13 7.65 3.78
CA PRO A 109 0.42 7.21 5.04
C PRO A 109 -0.69 6.99 6.09
N PHE A 110 -0.52 5.95 6.90
CA PHE A 110 -1.45 5.62 7.97
C PHE A 110 -1.64 6.81 8.92
N ASP A 111 -0.55 7.42 9.41
CA ASP A 111 -0.63 8.44 10.46
C ASP A 111 -1.49 9.64 10.07
N LEU A 112 -1.34 10.15 8.84
CA LEU A 112 -2.16 11.27 8.37
C LEU A 112 -3.63 10.89 8.24
N ASN A 113 -3.92 9.71 7.67
CA ASN A 113 -5.29 9.27 7.47
C ASN A 113 -5.97 8.85 8.79
N TRP A 114 -5.20 8.33 9.76
CA TRP A 114 -5.65 7.98 11.09
C TRP A 114 -6.17 9.20 11.87
N THR A 115 -5.55 10.37 11.69
CA THR A 115 -6.03 11.61 12.34
C THR A 115 -7.45 12.02 11.94
N LEU A 116 -7.96 11.53 10.80
CA LEU A 116 -9.35 11.75 10.37
C LEU A 116 -10.36 10.87 11.12
N GLY A 117 -9.88 9.86 11.84
CA GLY A 117 -10.67 8.80 12.45
C GLY A 117 -11.02 7.66 11.48
N VAL A 118 -11.16 6.44 12.04
CA VAL A 118 -11.40 5.19 11.29
C VAL A 118 -12.52 5.32 10.26
N LYS A 119 -13.66 5.91 10.67
CA LYS A 119 -14.83 6.04 9.80
C LYS A 119 -14.49 6.76 8.49
N ARG A 120 -13.81 7.91 8.57
CA ARG A 120 -13.43 8.71 7.39
C ARG A 120 -12.30 8.05 6.61
N MET A 121 -11.30 7.49 7.30
CA MET A 121 -10.22 6.75 6.68
C MET A 121 -10.75 5.66 5.74
N VAL A 122 -11.77 4.91 6.20
CA VAL A 122 -12.43 3.86 5.41
C VAL A 122 -13.38 4.43 4.36
N SER A 123 -14.29 5.35 4.72
CA SER A 123 -15.31 5.85 3.78
C SER A 123 -14.73 6.69 2.64
N GLU A 124 -13.66 7.43 2.89
CA GLU A 124 -12.97 8.27 1.91
C GLU A 124 -11.81 7.54 1.22
N ASN A 125 -11.59 6.26 1.54
CA ASN A 125 -10.57 5.39 0.93
C ASN A 125 -9.15 5.97 0.98
N LEU A 126 -8.68 6.28 2.20
CA LEU A 126 -7.36 6.88 2.47
C LEU A 126 -7.12 8.20 1.71
N PRO A 127 -7.90 9.25 1.97
CA PRO A 127 -7.93 10.45 1.12
C PRO A 127 -6.65 11.30 1.17
N ILE A 128 -5.80 11.15 2.19
CA ILE A 128 -4.59 11.95 2.32
C ILE A 128 -3.43 11.17 1.69
N GLY A 129 -3.00 11.60 0.50
CA GLY A 129 -1.77 11.19 -0.14
C GLY A 129 -0.65 12.23 0.01
N LEU A 130 0.59 11.78 -0.16
CA LEU A 130 1.82 12.56 -0.28
C LEU A 130 2.58 12.09 -1.54
N PRO A 131 3.24 12.99 -2.29
CA PRO A 131 4.10 12.57 -3.39
C PRO A 131 5.27 11.73 -2.86
N ILE A 132 5.75 10.78 -3.69
CA ILE A 132 7.00 10.07 -3.44
C ILE A 132 8.12 10.83 -4.14
N GLU A 133 9.07 11.34 -3.36
CA GLU A 133 10.22 12.08 -3.87
C GLU A 133 11.52 11.48 -3.31
N PRO A 134 12.47 11.06 -4.18
CA PRO A 134 12.39 11.08 -5.64
C PRO A 134 11.41 10.04 -6.21
N GLU A 135 10.87 10.33 -7.39
CA GLU A 135 10.01 9.39 -8.12
C GLU A 135 10.74 8.05 -8.35
N PRO A 136 10.14 6.90 -8.02
CA PRO A 136 10.76 5.59 -8.21
C PRO A 136 11.02 5.29 -9.69
N ARG A 137 12.24 4.86 -10.00
CA ARG A 137 12.69 4.65 -11.39
C ARG A 137 12.22 3.33 -12.01
N ASP A 138 11.94 2.34 -11.18
CA ASP A 138 11.57 0.99 -11.58
C ASP A 138 10.79 0.28 -10.46
N PHE A 139 10.27 -0.92 -10.76
CA PHE A 139 9.47 -1.71 -9.83
C PHE A 139 10.22 -2.04 -8.53
N ARG A 140 11.54 -2.27 -8.60
CA ARG A 140 12.35 -2.61 -7.43
C ARG A 140 12.52 -1.39 -6.54
N ALA A 141 12.81 -0.23 -7.10
CA ALA A 141 12.86 1.03 -6.37
C ALA A 141 11.50 1.33 -5.71
N PHE A 142 10.39 1.17 -6.42
CA PHE A 142 9.05 1.36 -5.86
C PHE A 142 8.77 0.39 -4.70
N THR A 143 9.14 -0.87 -4.86
CA THR A 143 8.97 -1.90 -3.81
C THR A 143 9.83 -1.62 -2.58
N SER A 144 11.04 -1.07 -2.75
CA SER A 144 11.88 -0.61 -1.63
C SER A 144 11.28 0.61 -0.91
N VAL A 145 10.69 1.56 -1.64
CA VAL A 145 9.95 2.67 -1.03
C VAL A 145 8.75 2.14 -0.22
N MET A 146 8.02 1.17 -0.75
CA MET A 146 6.94 0.51 -0.01
C MET A 146 7.42 -0.12 1.30
N GLY A 147 8.53 -0.87 1.26
CA GLY A 147 9.11 -1.47 2.47
C GLY A 147 9.45 -0.44 3.53
N THR A 148 10.00 0.70 3.12
CA THR A 148 10.29 1.83 4.03
C THR A 148 8.99 2.46 4.56
N ALA A 149 8.04 2.77 3.69
CA ALA A 149 6.79 3.44 4.05
C ALA A 149 5.92 2.61 5.01
N PHE A 150 5.94 1.28 4.85
CA PHE A 150 5.13 0.36 5.65
C PHE A 150 5.90 -0.29 6.82
N GLY A 151 7.20 -0.04 6.94
CA GLY A 151 8.05 -0.69 7.93
C GLY A 151 8.14 -2.21 7.74
N VAL A 152 8.13 -2.67 6.48
CA VAL A 152 8.18 -4.10 6.11
C VAL A 152 9.56 -4.45 5.58
N ARG A 153 10.20 -5.44 6.20
CA ARG A 153 11.46 -6.06 5.76
C ARG A 153 11.18 -7.26 4.84
N GLY A 154 12.18 -7.68 4.07
CA GLY A 154 12.05 -8.82 3.14
C GLY A 154 11.28 -8.49 1.87
N VAL A 155 11.05 -7.21 1.55
CA VAL A 155 10.31 -6.80 0.35
C VAL A 155 11.05 -7.11 -0.96
N ASP A 156 12.35 -7.37 -0.89
CA ASP A 156 13.15 -7.89 -1.99
C ASP A 156 12.70 -9.29 -2.45
N LEU A 157 12.04 -10.06 -1.56
CA LEU A 157 11.44 -11.35 -1.89
C LEU A 157 10.25 -11.22 -2.86
N ILE A 158 9.63 -10.05 -2.97
CA ILE A 158 8.49 -9.83 -3.88
C ILE A 158 9.01 -9.91 -5.32
N PRO A 159 8.61 -10.91 -6.13
CA PRO A 159 9.04 -10.96 -7.52
C PRO A 159 8.39 -9.84 -8.32
N ALA A 160 9.01 -9.47 -9.46
CA ALA A 160 8.32 -8.64 -10.44
C ALA A 160 7.01 -9.33 -10.88
N PRO A 161 5.91 -8.59 -11.11
CA PRO A 161 4.69 -9.18 -11.59
C PRO A 161 4.94 -9.86 -12.95
N PRO A 162 4.35 -11.04 -13.20
CA PRO A 162 4.44 -11.73 -14.49
C PRO A 162 3.56 -11.03 -15.52
N TRP A 163 3.86 -9.77 -15.82
CA TRP A 163 3.13 -8.95 -16.78
C TRP A 163 3.08 -9.61 -18.15
N GLN A 164 1.96 -9.43 -18.83
CA GLN A 164 1.74 -9.92 -20.19
C GLN A 164 1.42 -8.71 -21.07
N PRO A 165 2.45 -7.92 -21.46
CA PRO A 165 2.25 -6.78 -22.35
C PRO A 165 1.65 -7.28 -23.66
N ARG A 166 0.63 -6.58 -24.17
CA ARG A 166 0.20 -6.81 -25.55
C ARG A 166 1.24 -6.19 -26.46
N ILE A 167 1.86 -7.02 -27.29
CA ILE A 167 2.53 -6.54 -28.50
C ILE A 167 1.39 -6.07 -29.42
N LEU A 168 1.32 -4.76 -29.66
CA LEU A 168 0.40 -4.17 -30.65
C LEU A 168 0.93 -4.43 -32.07
#